data_AF-A0A946U792-F1
#
_entry.id   AF-A0A946U792-F1
#
_cell.length_a   1.000
_cell.length_b   1.000
_cell.length_c   1.000
_cell.angle_alpha   90.00
_cell.angle_beta   90.00
_cell.angle_gamma   90.00
#
_symmetry.space_group_name_H-M   'P 1'
#
loop_
_entity.id
_entity.type
_entity.pdbx_description
1 polymer ?
#
loop_
_entity_poly.entity_id
_entity_poly.type
_entity_poly.pdbx_seq_one_letter_code
_entity_poly.pdbx_strand_id
1 'polypeptide(L)' 'GTIAADTLLYPFGTIMHVPGYGWGRVEDIGGDIKGKHIDLYFPSHNEALQWGREWKKVKVWKPRKNRG' A
#
# COMPACT_ATOMS: atom_id res chain seq x y z
N GLY A 1 2.01 2.83 8.46
CA GLY A 1 1.51 1.44 8.56
C GLY A 1 2.09 0.57 7.48
N THR A 2 1.76 -0.72 7.51
CA THR A 2 2.15 -1.70 6.50
C THR A 2 1.12 -1.73 5.38
N ILE A 3 1.60 -1.84 4.14
CA ILE A 3 0.79 -1.91 2.92
C ILE A 3 1.11 -3.23 2.22
N ALA A 4 0.07 -3.97 1.84
CA ALA A 4 0.19 -5.09 0.91
C ALA A 4 -0.15 -4.61 -0.50
N ALA A 5 0.69 -4.93 -1.48
CA ALA A 5 0.54 -4.43 -2.85
C ALA A 5 1.13 -5.41 -3.89
N ASP A 6 0.78 -5.20 -5.16
CA ASP A 6 1.45 -5.84 -6.28
C ASP A 6 2.90 -5.36 -6.38
N THR A 7 3.86 -6.22 -6.04
CA THR A 7 5.29 -5.85 -6.00
C THR A 7 5.93 -5.65 -7.37
N LEU A 8 5.31 -6.12 -8.45
CA LEU A 8 5.74 -5.81 -9.82
C LEU A 8 5.53 -4.32 -10.12
N LEU A 9 4.45 -3.75 -9.60
CA LEU A 9 4.15 -2.33 -9.74
C LEU A 9 4.78 -1.48 -8.62
N TYR A 10 4.76 -1.99 -7.40
CA TYR A 10 5.20 -1.33 -6.17
C TYR A 10 6.18 -2.21 -5.38
N PRO A 11 7.49 -2.18 -5.73
CA PRO A 11 8.49 -3.02 -5.06
C PRO A 11 8.50 -2.83 -3.55
N PHE A 12 8.95 -3.85 -2.81
CA PHE A 12 9.16 -3.75 -1.38
C PHE A 12 9.97 -2.51 -1.00
N GLY A 13 9.55 -1.84 0.07
CA GLY A 13 10.12 -0.55 0.47
C GLY A 13 9.58 0.66 -0.30
N THR A 14 8.62 0.47 -1.21
CA THR A 14 7.84 1.59 -1.75
C THR A 14 7.11 2.29 -0.59
N ILE A 15 7.29 3.60 -0.49
CA ILE A 15 6.61 4.44 0.47
C ILE A 15 5.41 5.08 -0.20
N MET A 16 4.27 5.11 0.50
CA MET A 16 3.04 5.71 0.01
C MET A 16 2.45 6.65 1.06
N HIS A 17 1.85 7.75 0.59
CA HIS A 17 0.99 8.59 1.41
C HIS A 17 -0.44 8.49 0.89
N VAL A 18 -1.29 7.86 1.69
CA VAL A 18 -2.70 7.60 1.38
C VAL A 18 -3.57 8.60 2.14
N PRO A 19 -4.30 9.48 1.45
CA PRO A 19 -5.16 10.47 2.12
C PRO A 19 -6.15 9.81 3.09
N GLY A 20 -6.13 10.26 4.35
CA GLY A 20 -6.99 9.72 5.43
C GLY A 20 -6.39 8.54 6.20
N TYR A 21 -5.41 7.83 5.65
CA TYR A 21 -4.68 6.75 6.33
C TYR A 21 -3.30 7.22 6.81
N GLY A 22 -2.66 8.09 6.04
CA GLY A 22 -1.32 8.61 6.31
C GLY A 22 -0.23 7.85 5.54
N TRP A 23 0.95 7.73 6.15
CA TRP A 23 2.11 7.13 5.53
C TRP A 23 2.16 5.61 5.75
N GLY A 24 2.50 4.87 4.70
CA GLY A 24 2.76 3.44 4.79
C GLY A 24 3.87 2.96 3.86
N ARG A 25 4.34 1.75 4.12
CA ARG A 25 5.41 1.09 3.37
C ARG A 25 4.92 -0.25 2.85
N VAL A 26 5.27 -0.57 1.61
CA VAL A 26 5.03 -1.90 1.05
C VAL A 26 5.99 -2.88 1.69
N GLU A 27 5.45 -3.77 2.52
CA GLU A 27 6.19 -4.82 3.22
C GLU A 27 5.60 -6.22 3.00
N ASP A 28 4.44 -6.30 2.35
CA ASP A 28 3.76 -7.57 2.08
C ASP A 28 3.25 -7.68 0.63
N ILE A 29 3.04 -8.91 0.17
CA ILE A 29 2.49 -9.26 -1.14
C ILE A 29 1.10 -9.81 -0.92
N GLY A 30 0.10 -9.18 -1.53
CA GLY A 30 -1.17 -9.86 -1.74
C GLY A 30 -1.08 -10.70 -3.00
N GLY A 31 -1.06 -12.03 -2.89
CA GLY A 31 -1.03 -12.92 -4.07
C GLY A 31 -2.21 -12.68 -5.04
N ASP A 32 -3.34 -12.23 -4.51
CA ASP A 32 -4.54 -11.84 -5.26
C ASP A 32 -4.64 -10.34 -5.56
N ILE A 33 -3.74 -9.52 -5.01
CA ILE A 33 -3.69 -8.08 -5.24
C ILE A 33 -2.90 -7.84 -6.54
N LYS A 34 -3.64 -7.62 -7.64
CA LYS A 34 -3.05 -7.32 -8.96
C LYS A 34 -3.26 -5.87 -9.35
N GLY A 35 -2.24 -5.26 -9.94
CA GLY A 35 -2.31 -3.90 -10.49
C GLY A 35 -2.30 -2.81 -9.43
N LYS A 36 -3.24 -1.86 -9.51
CA LYS A 36 -3.26 -0.64 -8.66
C LYS A 36 -4.05 -0.80 -7.35
N HIS A 37 -4.41 -2.03 -6.99
CA HIS A 37 -5.05 -2.30 -5.70
C HIS A 37 -3.99 -2.38 -4.60
N ILE A 38 -4.29 -1.86 -3.42
CA ILE A 38 -3.42 -1.92 -2.24
C ILE A 38 -4.32 -2.19 -1.03
N ASP A 39 -3.83 -3.03 -0.11
CA ASP A 39 -4.48 -3.25 1.18
C ASP A 39 -3.70 -2.54 2.28
N LEU A 40 -4.45 -1.84 3.14
CA LEU A 40 -3.91 -1.06 4.25
C LEU A 40 -4.14 -1.82 5.55
N TYR A 41 -3.09 -2.01 6.34
CA TYR A 41 -3.25 -2.62 7.65
C TYR A 41 -3.93 -1.65 8.62
N PHE A 42 -4.99 -2.13 9.27
CA PHE A 42 -5.67 -1.46 10.39
C PHE A 42 -5.57 -2.32 11.65
N PRO A 43 -5.43 -1.71 12.85
CA PRO A 43 -5.33 -2.43 14.11
C PRO A 43 -6.66 -3.07 14.54
N SER A 44 -7.81 -2.58 14.06
CA SER A 44 -9.12 -3.12 14.40
C SER A 44 -9.99 -3.38 13.17
N HIS A 45 -10.82 -4.42 13.25
CA HIS A 45 -11.77 -4.76 12.18
C HIS A 45 -12.79 -3.64 11.95
N ASN A 46 -13.23 -2.98 13.02
CA ASN A 46 -14.17 -1.86 12.90
C ASN A 46 -13.58 -0.67 12.14
N GLU A 47 -12.30 -0.33 12.35
CA GLU A 47 -11.63 0.71 11.55
C GLU A 47 -11.52 0.31 10.08
N ALA A 48 -11.19 -0.95 9.79
CA ALA A 48 -11.15 -1.45 8.42
C ALA A 48 -12.52 -1.37 7.74
N LEU A 49 -13.60 -1.69 8.45
CA LEU A 49 -14.97 -1.55 7.96
C LEU A 49 -15.37 -0.09 7.72
N GLN A 50 -15.00 0.81 8.62
CA GLN A 50 -15.27 2.24 8.47
C GLN A 50 -14.51 2.87 7.30
N TRP A 51 -13.29 2.38 7.04
CA TRP A 51 -12.52 2.78 5.87
C TRP A 51 -13.16 2.30 4.57
N GLY A 52 -13.56 1.02 4.51
CA GLY A 52 -14.20 0.42 3.35
C GLY A 52 -13.30 0.37 2.11
N ARG A 53 -13.92 0.27 0.92
CA ARG A 53 -13.21 0.21 -0.37
C ARG A 53 -13.47 1.46 -1.17
N GLU A 54 -12.40 2.18 -1.51
CA GLU A 54 -12.50 3.44 -2.24
C GLU A 54 -11.29 3.68 -3.17
N TRP A 55 -11.49 4.52 -4.17
CA TRP A 55 -10.41 4.95 -5.07
C TRP A 55 -9.86 6.29 -4.61
N LYS A 56 -8.57 6.32 -4.28
CA LYS A 56 -7.86 7.53 -3.86
C LYS A 56 -6.64 7.82 -4.72
N LYS A 57 -6.32 9.11 -4.86
CA LYS A 57 -5.03 9.55 -5.42
C LYS A 57 -3.96 9.39 -4.34
N VAL A 58 -3.10 8.40 -4.51
CA VAL A 58 -2.00 8.07 -3.60
C VAL A 58 -0.69 8.64 -4.13
N LYS A 59 0.10 9.27 -3.25
CA LYS A 59 1.48 9.68 -3.60
C LYS A 59 2.41 8.50 -3.34
N VAL A 60 3.32 8.23 -4.28
CA VAL A 60 4.16 7.02 -4.28
C VAL A 60 5.63 7.37 -4.49
N TRP A 61 6.50 6.84 -3.65
CA TRP A 61 7.96 6.93 -3.75
C TRP A 61 8.54 5.53 -3.82
N LYS A 62 9.04 5.15 -5.00
CA LYS A 62 9.68 3.85 -5.21
C LYS A 62 11.10 3.88 -4.62
N PRO A 63 11.59 2.76 -4.05
CA PRO A 63 12.98 2.67 -3.63
C PRO A 63 13.90 2.90 -4.83
N ARG A 64 15.09 3.46 -4.59
CA ARG A 64 16.10 3.57 -5.65
C ARG A 64 16.41 2.15 -6.12
N LYS A 65 16.28 1.91 -7.42
CA LYS A 65 16.83 0.70 -8.02
C LYS A 65 18.35 0.79 -7.85
N ASN A 66 18.94 -0.14 -7.12
CA ASN A 66 20.37 -0.38 -7.22
C ASN A 66 20.61 -0.88 -8.65
N ARG A 67 21.00 0.03 -9.54
CA ARG A 67 21.64 -0.36 -10.80
C ARG A 67 23.05 -0.75 -10.39
N GLY A 68 23.25 -2.06 -10.19
CA GLY A 68 24.58 -2.66 -10.29
C GLY A 68 25.06 -2.59 -11.74
#